data_AF-A0A439RF53-F1
#
_entry.id   AF-A0A439RF53-F1
#
_cell.length_a   1.000
_cell.length_b   1.000
_cell.length_c   1.000
_cell.angle_alpha   90.00
_cell.angle_beta   90.00
_cell.angle_gamma   90.00
#
_symmetry.space_group_name_H-M   'P 1'
#
loop_
_entity.id
_entity.type
_entity.pdbx_description
1 polymer ?
#
loop_
_entity_poly.entity_id
_entity_poly.type
_entity_poly.pdbx_seq_one_letter_code
_entity_poly.pdbx_strand_id
1 'polypeptide(L)'
;MAYFYTNTRDPDAPQLNVWKMNGTKAYLRHYDNYLFLDFVSKNPRASDREKRQARLELTICEQKLSYWRKHPNYDEAEAQRGVQGLKHNWSAA
;
A
#
# COMPACT_ATOMS: atom_id res chain seq x y z
N MET A 1 0.40 3.51 -19.16
CA MET A 1 -0.71 2.65 -18.74
C MET A 1 -1.50 3.39 -17.69
N ALA A 2 -2.75 3.76 -17.97
CA ALA A 2 -3.61 4.40 -16.99
C ALA A 2 -4.27 3.30 -16.14
N TYR A 3 -3.86 3.19 -14.87
CA TYR A 3 -4.45 2.24 -13.92
C TYR A 3 -5.82 2.78 -13.48
N PHE A 4 -6.87 2.41 -14.21
CA PHE A 4 -8.24 2.68 -13.79
C PHE A 4 -8.67 1.60 -12.80
N TYR A 5 -8.66 1.92 -11.51
CA TYR A 5 -9.30 1.07 -10.51
C TYR A 5 -10.82 1.22 -10.67
N THR A 6 -11.46 0.18 -11.21
CA THR A 6 -12.93 0.07 -11.20
C THR A 6 -13.40 -0.26 -9.79
N ASN A 7 -14.33 0.52 -9.25
CA ASN A 7 -14.89 0.33 -7.90
C ASN A 7 -15.92 -0.82 -7.84
N THR A 8 -15.94 -1.69 -8.85
CA THR A 8 -16.77 -2.88 -8.93
C THR A 8 -15.99 -4.06 -8.36
N ARG A 9 -16.57 -4.71 -7.34
CA ARG A 9 -16.04 -5.92 -6.74
C ARG A 9 -16.08 -7.03 -7.81
N ASP A 10 -14.92 -7.56 -8.19
CA ASP A 10 -14.85 -8.68 -9.11
C ASP A 10 -15.54 -9.90 -8.47
N PRO A 11 -16.61 -10.45 -9.08
CA PRO A 11 -17.33 -11.58 -8.52
C PRO A 11 -16.48 -12.86 -8.45
N ASP A 12 -15.42 -12.97 -9.26
CA ASP A 12 -14.54 -14.15 -9.30
C ASP A 12 -13.27 -13.99 -8.45
N ALA A 13 -13.20 -12.95 -7.61
CA ALA A 13 -12.05 -12.75 -6.74
C ALA A 13 -11.88 -13.96 -5.78
N PRO A 14 -10.68 -14.57 -5.73
CA PRO A 14 -10.43 -15.70 -4.84
C PRO A 14 -10.72 -15.30 -3.38
N GLN A 15 -11.43 -16.15 -2.64
CA GLN A 15 -11.69 -15.94 -1.23
C GLN A 15 -10.37 -16.05 -0.44
N LEU A 16 -9.70 -14.92 -0.27
CA LEU A 16 -8.47 -14.83 0.49
C LEU A 16 -8.77 -14.97 1.99
N ASN A 17 -8.25 -16.03 2.61
CA ASN A 17 -8.32 -16.18 4.06
C ASN A 17 -7.26 -15.29 4.72
N VAL A 18 -7.68 -14.06 5.04
CA VAL A 18 -6.82 -13.00 5.59
C VAL A 18 -6.14 -13.43 6.89
N TRP A 19 -6.80 -14.23 7.72
CA TRP A 19 -6.29 -14.70 9.01
C TRP A 19 -5.09 -15.65 8.91
N LYS A 20 -4.93 -16.34 7.77
CA LYS A 20 -3.78 -17.21 7.51
C LYS A 20 -2.61 -16.48 6.86
N MET A 21 -2.78 -15.20 6.51
CA MET A 21 -1.73 -14.42 5.88
C MET A 21 -0.71 -13.92 6.90
N ASN A 22 0.53 -13.73 6.44
CA ASN A 22 1.55 -13.02 7.20
C ASN A 22 1.23 -11.52 7.16
N GLY A 23 0.83 -10.98 8.32
CA GLY A 23 0.40 -9.58 8.45
C GLY A 23 1.54 -8.61 8.23
N THR A 24 2.76 -8.96 8.66
CA THR A 24 3.97 -8.16 8.44
C THR A 24 4.27 -7.99 6.95
N LYS A 25 4.27 -9.09 6.18
CA LYS A 25 4.56 -9.04 4.74
C LYS A 25 3.51 -8.23 3.99
N ALA A 26 2.23 -8.39 4.35
CA ALA A 26 1.16 -7.61 3.76
C ALA A 26 1.27 -6.12 4.13
N TYR A 27 1.59 -5.81 5.39
CA TYR A 27 1.86 -4.45 5.86
C TYR A 27 2.98 -3.80 5.05
N LEU A 28 4.13 -4.46 4.90
CA LEU A 28 5.27 -3.94 4.13
C LEU A 28 4.92 -3.70 2.66
N ARG A 29 4.17 -4.60 2.04
CA ARG A 29 3.69 -4.41 0.66
C ARG A 29 2.79 -3.18 0.53
N HIS A 30 1.86 -2.97 1.47
CA HIS A 30 1.01 -1.79 1.46
C HIS A 30 1.79 -0.51 1.79
N TYR A 31 2.83 -0.61 2.59
CA TYR A 31 3.71 0.51 2.91
C TYR A 31 4.54 0.94 1.68
N ASP A 32 5.06 -0.01 0.91
CA ASP A 32 5.75 0.28 -0.35
C ASP A 32 4.82 0.93 -1.37
N ASN A 33 3.58 0.43 -1.50
CA ASN A 33 2.56 1.07 -2.32
C ASN A 33 2.26 2.52 -1.86
N TYR A 34 2.22 2.76 -0.55
CA TYR A 34 2.02 4.10 0.00
C TYR A 34 3.15 5.05 -0.44
N LEU A 35 4.42 4.62 -0.35
CA LEU A 35 5.56 5.42 -0.80
C LEU A 35 5.49 5.71 -2.31
N PHE A 36 5.11 4.72 -3.11
CA PHE A 36 4.91 4.92 -4.56
C PHE A 36 3.81 5.94 -4.86
N LEU A 37 2.66 5.84 -4.19
CA LEU A 37 1.55 6.77 -4.40
C LEU A 37 1.88 8.18 -3.91
N ASP A 38 2.62 8.31 -2.80
CA ASP A 38 3.13 9.59 -2.31
C ASP A 38 4.07 10.24 -3.34
N PHE A 39 5.00 9.46 -3.91
CA PHE A 39 5.86 9.90 -5.00
C PHE A 39 5.08 10.37 -6.23
N VAL A 40 4.10 9.58 -6.70
CA VAL A 40 3.24 9.96 -7.83
C VAL A 40 2.45 11.23 -7.54
N SER A 41 1.94 11.39 -6.31
CA SER A 41 1.16 12.56 -5.92
C SER A 41 1.97 13.86 -5.93
N LYS A 42 3.27 13.78 -5.64
CA LYS A 42 4.22 14.89 -5.60
C LYS A 42 4.91 15.13 -6.95
N ASN A 43 4.87 14.17 -7.87
CA ASN A 43 5.52 14.29 -9.16
C ASN A 43 4.85 15.37 -10.04
N PRO A 44 5.57 16.41 -10.46
CA PRO A 44 5.01 17.48 -11.30
C PRO A 44 4.60 16.99 -12.70
N ARG A 45 5.19 15.88 -13.18
CA ARG A 45 4.91 15.31 -14.51
C ARG A 45 3.62 14.48 -14.55
N ALA A 46 3.04 14.12 -13.40
CA ALA A 46 1.80 13.35 -13.34
C ALA A 46 0.57 14.23 -13.66
N SER A 47 -0.41 13.65 -14.35
CA SER A 47 -1.67 14.33 -14.67
C SER A 47 -2.49 14.59 -13.41
N ASP A 48 -3.30 15.65 -13.39
CA ASP A 48 -4.19 15.95 -12.25
C ASP A 48 -5.15 14.82 -11.92
N ARG A 49 -5.58 14.06 -12.94
CA ARG A 49 -6.41 12.85 -12.74
C ARG A 49 -5.66 11.77 -11.98
N GLU A 50 -4.39 11.54 -12.29
CA GLU A 50 -3.53 10.56 -11.62
C GLU A 50 -3.22 11.00 -10.19
N LYS A 51 -2.95 12.29 -9.97
CA LYS A 51 -2.75 12.87 -8.63
C LYS A 51 -3.99 12.72 -7.76
N ARG A 52 -5.18 12.98 -8.32
CA ARG A 52 -6.45 12.80 -7.61
C ARG A 52 -6.69 11.33 -7.25
N GLN A 53 -6.42 10.41 -8.17
CA GLN A 53 -6.53 8.98 -7.90
C GLN A 53 -5.53 8.54 -6.83
N ALA A 54 -4.26 8.97 -6.93
CA ALA A 54 -3.23 8.65 -5.96
C ALA A 54 -3.61 9.10 -4.54
N ARG A 55 -4.22 10.28 -4.39
CA ARG A 55 -4.73 10.76 -3.10
C ARG A 55 -5.84 9.87 -2.53
N LEU A 56 -6.74 9.36 -3.35
CA LEU A 56 -7.78 8.42 -2.91
C LEU A 56 -7.16 7.08 -2.48
N GLU A 57 -6.23 6.56 -3.27
CA GLU A 57 -5.53 5.30 -2.97
C GLU A 57 -4.63 5.41 -1.73
N LEU A 58 -4.05 6.58 -1.46
CA LEU A 58 -3.30 6.85 -0.22
C LEU A 58 -4.16 6.62 1.01
N THR A 59 -5.38 7.17 1.04
CA THR A 59 -6.35 6.95 2.13
C THR A 59 -6.69 5.47 2.30
N ILE A 60 -6.86 4.73 1.20
CA ILE A 60 -7.11 3.28 1.23
C ILE A 60 -5.89 2.53 1.79
N CYS A 61 -4.68 2.93 1.41
CA CYS A 61 -3.45 2.33 1.92
C CYS A 61 -3.31 2.56 3.44
N GLU A 62 -3.61 3.76 3.95
CA GLU A 62 -3.60 4.05 5.38
C GLU A 62 -4.58 3.17 6.18
N GLN A 63 -5.78 2.95 5.64
CA GLN A 63 -6.76 2.03 6.23
C GLN A 63 -6.24 0.59 6.24
N LYS A 64 -5.63 0.13 5.14
CA LYS A 64 -5.03 -1.21 5.05
C LYS A 64 -3.85 -1.37 6.02
N LEU A 65 -2.98 -0.37 6.13
CA LEU A 65 -1.88 -0.37 7.10
C LEU A 65 -2.40 -0.47 8.54
N SER A 66 -3.45 0.30 8.86
CA SER A 66 -4.10 0.27 10.16
C SER A 66 -4.75 -1.08 10.46
N TYR A 67 -5.33 -1.74 9.44
CA TYR A 67 -5.88 -3.09 9.55
C TYR A 67 -4.78 -4.12 9.84
N TRP A 68 -3.71 -4.13 9.04
CA TRP A 68 -2.62 -5.10 9.20
C TRP A 68 -1.84 -4.91 10.50
N ARG A 69 -1.72 -3.66 11.00
CA ARG A 69 -1.11 -3.39 12.31
C ARG A 69 -1.87 -4.03 13.47
N LYS A 70 -3.18 -4.25 13.33
CA LYS A 70 -4.03 -4.92 14.33
C LYS A 70 -4.11 -6.44 14.11
N HIS A 71 -3.49 -6.96 13.05
CA HIS A 71 -3.61 -8.37 12.69
C HIS A 71 -2.83 -9.26 13.66
N PRO A 72 -3.35 -10.44 14.07
CA PRO A 72 -2.66 -11.30 15.04
C PRO A 72 -1.29 -11.79 14.57
N ASN A 73 -1.10 -11.99 13.26
CA ASN A 73 0.17 -12.38 12.66
C ASN A 73 1.04 -11.18 12.22
N TYR A 74 0.93 -10.04 12.92
CA TYR A 74 1.74 -8.85 12.67
C TYR A 74 2.87 -8.77 13.70
N ASP A 75 4.10 -8.78 13.20
CA ASP A 75 5.31 -8.53 13.99
C ASP A 75 5.75 -7.08 13.78
N GLU A 76 5.62 -6.26 14.82
CA GLU A 76 5.99 -4.84 14.77
C GLU A 76 7.50 -4.64 14.59
N ALA A 77 8.35 -5.50 15.15
CA ALA A 77 9.80 -5.37 15.04
C ALA A 77 10.30 -5.75 13.63
N GLU A 78 9.72 -6.79 13.03
CA GLU A 78 9.98 -7.12 11.63
C GLU A 78 9.44 -6.03 10.69
N ALA A 79 8.23 -5.52 10.95
CA ALA A 79 7.64 -4.44 10.15
C ALA A 79 8.50 -3.17 10.20
N GLN A 80 8.98 -2.75 11.37
CA GLN A 80 9.82 -1.56 11.50
C GLN A 80 11.15 -1.70 10.75
N ARG A 81 11.81 -2.87 10.82
CA ARG A 81 13.02 -3.14 10.03
C ARG A 81 12.77 -3.05 8.53
N GLY A 82 11.68 -3.66 8.06
CA GLY A 82 11.28 -3.58 6.66
C GLY A 82 10.94 -2.15 6.22
N VAL A 83 10.26 -1.37 7.06
CA VAL A 83 9.96 0.05 6.81
C VAL A 83 11.24 0.88 6.68
N GLN A 84 12.23 0.67 7.55
CA GLN A 84 13.53 1.34 7.45
C GLN A 84 14.25 0.99 6.15
N GLY A 85 14.25 -0.29 5.77
CA GLY A 85 14.80 -0.75 4.49
C GLY A 85 14.11 -0.12 3.29
N LEU A 86 12.77 -0.06 3.29
CA LEU A 86 12.00 0.57 2.23
C LEU A 86 12.29 2.08 2.13
N LYS A 87 12.33 2.78 3.26
CA LYS A 87 12.70 4.21 3.28
C LYS A 87 14.10 4.45 2.73
N HIS A 88 15.06 3.60 3.11
CA HIS A 88 16.42 3.68 2.58
C HIS A 88 16.43 3.49 1.06
N ASN A 89 15.75 2.46 0.56
CA ASN A 89 15.67 2.18 -0.88
C ASN A 89 15.02 3.33 -1.66
N TRP A 90 13.93 3.90 -1.14
CA TRP A 90 13.26 5.05 -1.74
C TRP A 90 14.05 6.36 -1.61
N SER A 91 14.91 6.51 -0.61
CA SER A 91 15.81 7.66 -0.51
C SER A 91 16.98 7.59 -1.49
N ALA A 92 17.32 6.39 -1.96
CA ALA A 92 18.37 6.14 -2.95
C ALA A 92 17.85 6.15 -4.40
N ALA A 93 16.53 6.32 -4.60
CA ALA A 93 15.85 6.32 -5.90
C ALA A 93 15.51 7.74 -6.36
#